data_AF-X1KGD1-F1
#
_entry.id   AF-X1KGD1-F1
#
_cell.length_a   1.000
_cell.length_b   1.000
_cell.length_c   1.000
_cell.angle_alpha   90.00
_cell.angle_beta   90.00
_cell.angle_gamma   90.00
#
_symmetry.space_group_name_H-M   'P 1'
#
loop_
_entity.id
_entity.type
_entity.pdbx_description
1 polymer ?
#
loop_
_entity_poly.entity_id
_entity_poly.type
_entity_poly.pdbx_seq_one_letter_code
_entity_poly.pdbx_strand_id
1 'polypeptide(L)' 'DVTGDVRICCWYQLRVEKHTFGNIFRDSIDQVWFSKAHFDAIENLRVNECNLWDCKYFPYNRLMREAIVEDKAQLQFT' A
#
# COMPACT_ATOMS: atom_id res chain seq x y z
N ASP A 1 -6.89 12.56 3.32
CA ASP A 1 -6.38 13.75 2.61
C ASP A 1 -7.15 14.95 3.16
N VAL A 2 -7.24 16.07 2.43
CA VAL A 2 -7.98 17.26 2.90
C VAL A 2 -9.50 17.04 3.01
N THR A 3 -10.06 16.00 2.38
CA THR A 3 -11.48 15.64 2.51
C THR A 3 -11.73 14.57 3.58
N GLY A 4 -10.69 14.20 4.33
CA GLY A 4 -10.75 13.17 5.36
C GLY A 4 -10.57 11.74 4.84
N ASP A 5 -10.40 11.53 3.53
CA ASP A 5 -10.25 10.18 2.98
C ASP A 5 -8.94 9.52 3.42
N VAL A 6 -9.04 8.28 3.88
CA VAL A 6 -7.89 7.46 4.27
C VAL A 6 -7.60 6.46 3.17
N ARG A 7 -6.33 6.42 2.76
CA ARG A 7 -5.85 5.59 1.66
C ARG A 7 -4.69 4.73 2.08
N ILE A 8 -4.58 3.55 1.49
CA ILE A 8 -3.49 2.61 1.81
C ILE A 8 -2.12 3.11 1.33
N CYS A 9 -2.09 4.01 0.36
CA CYS A 9 -0.87 4.63 -0.14
C CYS A 9 -1.12 6.09 -0.56
N CYS A 10 -0.20 6.98 -0.19
CA CYS A 10 -0.28 8.41 -0.51
C CYS A 10 0.16 8.78 -1.93
N TRP A 11 0.81 7.88 -2.66
CA TRP A 11 1.30 8.11 -4.03
C TRP A 11 0.35 7.61 -5.11
N TYR A 12 -0.79 7.03 -4.73
CA TYR A 12 -1.67 6.34 -5.67
C TYR A 12 -2.76 7.26 -6.23
N GLN A 13 -2.37 8.17 -7.12
CA GLN A 13 -3.30 9.15 -7.70
C GLN A 13 -4.19 8.57 -8.81
N LEU A 14 -3.76 7.52 -9.49
CA LEU A 14 -4.49 6.95 -10.64
C LEU A 14 -5.56 5.91 -10.27
N ARG A 15 -5.67 5.49 -9.00
CA ARG A 15 -6.65 4.50 -8.53
C ARG A 15 -7.18 4.81 -7.13
N VAL A 16 -7.53 6.08 -6.91
CA VAL A 16 -8.04 6.60 -5.64
C VAL A 16 -9.15 5.72 -5.07
N GLU A 17 -10.14 5.35 -5.88
CA GLU A 17 -11.29 4.54 -5.44
C GLU A 17 -10.90 3.15 -4.91
N LYS A 18 -9.86 2.53 -5.48
CA LYS A 18 -9.40 1.20 -5.04
C LYS A 18 -8.54 1.23 -3.78
N HIS A 19 -8.02 2.40 -3.43
CA HIS A 19 -7.06 2.56 -2.33
C HIS A 19 -7.66 3.30 -1.15
N THR A 20 -8.79 3.99 -1.32
CA THR A 20 -9.56 4.61 -0.24
C THR A 20 -10.35 3.54 0.51
N PHE A 21 -10.19 3.48 1.84
CA PHE A 21 -10.87 2.50 2.68
C PHE A 21 -11.64 3.09 3.86
N GLY A 22 -11.60 4.41 4.04
CA GLY A 22 -12.36 5.08 5.11
C GLY A 22 -12.28 6.60 5.04
N ASN A 23 -12.97 7.27 5.96
CA ASN A 23 -12.96 8.73 6.06
C ASN A 23 -13.01 9.18 7.53
N ILE A 24 -12.01 9.92 7.98
CA ILE A 24 -11.86 10.33 9.39
C ILE A 24 -12.82 11.44 9.83
N PHE A 25 -13.52 12.08 8.89
CA PHE A 25 -14.59 13.03 9.24
C PHE A 25 -15.92 12.32 9.52
N ARG A 26 -16.05 11.06 9.13
CA ARG A 26 -17.23 10.22 9.40
C ARG A 26 -17.01 9.30 10.60
N ASP A 27 -15.86 8.65 10.65
CA ASP A 27 -15.53 7.62 11.63
C ASP A 27 -14.25 8.01 12.40
N SER A 28 -14.09 7.52 13.62
CA SER A 28 -12.85 7.71 14.38
C SER A 28 -11.67 6.96 13.73
N ILE A 29 -10.44 7.41 14.00
CA ILE A 29 -9.25 6.84 13.37
C ILE A 29 -9.09 5.35 13.68
N ASP A 30 -9.41 4.91 14.90
CA ASP A 30 -9.37 3.50 15.30
C ASP A 30 -10.43 2.69 14.56
N GLN A 31 -11.64 3.23 14.40
CA GLN A 31 -12.68 2.57 13.59
C GLN A 31 -12.24 2.42 12.13
N VAL A 32 -11.62 3.44 11.54
CA VAL A 32 -11.12 3.37 10.16
C VAL A 32 -9.94 2.40 10.05
N TRP A 33 -8.95 2.49 10.94
CA TRP A 33 -7.70 1.75 10.88
C TRP A 33 -7.84 0.28 11.28
N PHE A 34 -8.77 -0.06 12.17
CA PHE A 34 -9.04 -1.46 12.54
C PHE A 34 -10.28 -2.01 11.84
N SER A 35 -10.82 -1.29 10.85
CA SER A 35 -11.95 -1.77 10.05
C SER A 35 -11.55 -2.97 9.19
N LYS A 36 -12.54 -3.82 8.90
CA LYS A 36 -12.43 -4.83 7.84
C LYS A 36 -12.00 -4.21 6.50
N ALA A 37 -12.50 -3.02 6.18
CA ALA A 37 -12.17 -2.34 4.93
C ALA A 37 -10.67 -2.02 4.81
N HIS A 38 -10.00 -1.66 5.90
CA HIS A 38 -8.55 -1.48 5.91
C HIS A 38 -7.81 -2.80 5.64
N PHE A 39 -8.18 -3.87 6.35
CA PHE A 39 -7.58 -5.18 6.14
C PHE A 39 -7.80 -5.71 4.71
N ASP A 40 -9.01 -5.54 4.17
CA ASP A 40 -9.34 -5.91 2.80
C ASP A 40 -8.51 -5.10 1.79
N ALA A 41 -8.28 -3.80 2.05
CA ALA A 41 -7.45 -2.96 1.19
C ALA A 41 -5.98 -3.39 1.18
N ILE A 42 -5.45 -3.89 2.32
CA ILE A 42 -4.11 -4.47 2.41
C ILE A 42 -4.04 -5.80 1.63
N GLU A 43 -4.98 -6.71 1.91
CA GLU A 43 -4.96 -8.07 1.35
C GLU A 43 -5.14 -8.06 -0.18
N ASN A 44 -5.96 -7.14 -0.69
CA ASN A 44 -6.21 -7.01 -2.12
C ASN A 44 -5.20 -6.09 -2.84
N LEU A 45 -4.15 -5.63 -2.16
CA LEU A 45 -3.14 -4.77 -2.77
C LEU A 45 -2.34 -5.55 -3.82
N ARG A 46 -2.42 -5.11 -5.07
CA ARG A 46 -1.74 -5.75 -6.20
C ARG A 46 -0.41 -5.06 -6.48
N VAL A 47 0.65 -5.52 -5.82
CA VAL A 47 2.01 -4.94 -5.93
C VAL A 47 2.50 -4.81 -7.38
N ASN A 48 2.15 -5.76 -8.26
CA ASN A 48 2.50 -5.70 -9.69
C ASN A 48 1.81 -4.54 -10.42
N GLU A 49 0.62 -4.13 -9.99
CA GLU A 49 -0.08 -2.94 -10.51
C GLU A 49 0.46 -1.66 -9.85
N CYS A 50 1.02 -1.75 -8.63
CA CYS A 50 1.61 -0.64 -7.88
C CYS A 50 3.01 -0.25 -8.34
N ASN A 51 3.75 -1.19 -8.89
CA ASN A 51 5.09 -1.00 -9.42
C ASN A 51 5.07 -0.56 -10.89
N LEU A 52 4.17 0.35 -11.24
CA LEU A 52 4.25 1.05 -12.52
C LEU A 52 5.25 2.22 -12.39
N TRP A 53 5.79 2.66 -13.53
CA TRP A 53 6.94 3.59 -13.61
C TRP A 53 6.75 4.94 -12.89
N ASP A 54 5.53 5.28 -12.49
CA ASP A 54 5.15 6.52 -11.80
C ASP A 54 5.22 6.43 -10.27
N CYS A 55 5.41 5.25 -9.69
CA CYS A 55 5.50 5.08 -8.25
C CYS A 55 6.92 5.40 -7.73
N LYS A 56 7.04 6.36 -6.80
CA LYS A 56 8.31 6.71 -6.13
C LYS A 56 8.98 5.50 -5.45
N TYR A 57 8.19 4.53 -4.99
CA TYR A 57 8.69 3.34 -4.31
C TYR A 57 9.03 2.19 -5.27
N PHE A 58 8.83 2.36 -6.58
CA PHE A 58 9.18 1.34 -7.57
C PHE A 58 10.62 0.80 -7.43
N PRO A 59 11.67 1.64 -7.28
CA PRO A 59 13.04 1.14 -7.14
C PRO A 59 13.24 0.30 -5.87
N TYR A 60 12.63 0.73 -4.76
CA TYR A 60 12.67 0.00 -3.49
C TYR A 60 11.94 -1.32 -3.59
N ASN A 61 10.70 -1.32 -4.10
CA ASN A 61 9.91 -2.54 -4.24
C ASN A 61 10.56 -3.54 -5.19
N ARG A 62 11.22 -3.06 -6.27
CA ARG A 62 12.02 -3.91 -7.15
C ARG A 62 13.17 -4.57 -6.39
N LEU A 63 13.96 -3.79 -5.66
CA LEU A 63 15.08 -4.31 -4.86
C LEU A 63 14.60 -5.32 -3.81
N MET A 64 13.52 -5.02 -3.09
CA MET A 64 12.97 -5.93 -2.08
C MET A 64 12.45 -7.23 -2.70
N ARG A 65 11.84 -7.17 -3.89
CA ARG A 65 11.42 -8.36 -4.63
C ARG A 65 12.63 -9.21 -5.03
N GLU A 66 13.65 -8.59 -5.63
CA GLU A 66 14.90 -9.27 -6.00
C GLU A 66 15.56 -9.93 -4.78
N ALA A 67 15.58 -9.23 -3.65
CA ALA A 67 16.22 -9.68 -2.41
C ALA A 67 15.46 -10.82 -1.71
N ILE A 68 14.14 -10.70 -1.56
CA ILE A 68 13.32 -11.61 -0.75
C ILE A 68 12.72 -12.73 -1.60
N VAL A 69 12.10 -12.39 -2.72
CA VAL A 69 11.32 -13.35 -3.53
C VAL A 69 12.23 -14.11 -4.49
N GLU A 70 13.20 -13.42 -5.08
CA GLU A 70 14.14 -14.00 -6.04
C GLU A 70 15.45 -14.48 -5.39
N ASP A 71 15.60 -14.28 -4.07
CA ASP A 71 16.75 -14.68 -3.25
C ASP A 71 18.12 -14.20 -3.79
N LYS A 72 18.17 -12.96 -4.30
CA LYS A 72 19.38 -12.39 -4.94
C LYS A 72 20.25 -11.55 -4.01
N ALA A 73 19.95 -11.49 -2.71
CA ALA A 73 20.61 -10.56 -1.79
C ALA A 73 21.26 -11.20 -0.55
N GLN A 74 21.41 -12.54 -0.50
CA GLN A 74 22.02 -13.26 0.62
C GLN A 74 21.50 -12.78 1.98
N LEU A 75 20.17 -12.79 2.18
CA LEU A 75 19.54 -12.34 3.41
C LEU A 75 19.64 -13.37 4.56
N GLN A 76 20.29 -14.51 4.32
CA GLN A 76 20.56 -15.53 5.32
C GLN A 76 21.88 -15.21 6.02
N PHE A 77 21.79 -14.72 7.26
CA PHE A 77 22.94 -14.44 8.11
C PHE A 77 23.27 -15.69 8.94
N THR A 78 23.85 -16.71 8.29
CA THR A 78 24.41 -17.89 8.97
C THR A 78 25.87 -17.69 9.31
#